data_AF-A0A3C1RGL1-F1
#
_entry.id   AF-A0A3C1RGL1-F1
#
_cell.length_a   1.000
_cell.length_b   1.000
_cell.length_c   1.000
_cell.angle_alpha   90.00
_cell.angle_beta   90.00
_cell.angle_gamma   90.00
#
_symmetry.space_group_name_H-M   'P 1'
#
loop_
_entity.id
_entity.type
_entity.pdbx_description
1 polymer ?
#
loop_
_entity_poly.entity_id
_entity_poly.type
_entity_poly.pdbx_seq_one_letter_code
_entity_poly.pdbx_strand_id
1 'polypeptide(L)'
;MKMYIIVLNTVPDKLVPVITAHASLACYKKFEDNKNMIEWISGIFKKVVCVVNETEFNSFKNETDYILLTESSLDNREVALAFCPKEEYPKKFKFLKMWTPQNI
;
A
#
# COMPACT_ATOMS: atom_id res chain seq x y z
N MET A 1 -0.01 -13.57 7.67
CA MET A 1 0.39 -12.80 6.46
C MET A 1 -0.56 -11.65 6.09
N LYS A 2 -0.05 -10.48 5.67
CA LYS A 2 -0.88 -9.40 5.08
C LYS A 2 -0.10 -8.50 4.12
N MET A 3 -0.80 -7.85 3.20
CA MET A 3 -0.29 -6.76 2.36
C MET A 3 -0.60 -5.42 3.03
N TYR A 4 0.39 -4.56 3.22
CA TYR A 4 0.16 -3.16 3.56
C TYR A 4 0.10 -2.31 2.29
N ILE A 5 -0.85 -1.39 2.23
CA ILE A 5 -0.92 -0.33 1.24
C ILE A 5 -1.02 0.97 2.03
N ILE A 6 -0.04 1.87 1.87
CA ILE A 6 -0.10 3.20 2.48
C ILE A 6 -0.46 4.21 1.41
N VAL A 7 -1.37 5.13 1.73
CA VAL A 7 -1.80 6.23 0.86
C VAL A 7 -1.46 7.57 1.50
N LEU A 8 -1.06 8.55 0.69
CA LEU A 8 -0.88 9.92 1.17
C LEU A 8 -2.22 10.52 1.61
N ASN A 9 -2.22 11.22 2.74
CA ASN A 9 -3.41 11.88 3.31
C ASN A 9 -3.97 13.00 2.42
N THR A 10 -3.21 13.46 1.43
CA THR A 10 -3.65 14.44 0.43
C THR A 10 -4.38 13.80 -0.75
N VAL A 11 -4.53 12.47 -0.80
CA VAL A 11 -5.27 11.77 -1.86
C VAL A 11 -6.77 11.95 -1.60
N PRO A 12 -7.57 12.42 -2.59
CA PRO A 12 -9.01 12.54 -2.43
C PRO A 12 -9.66 11.18 -2.11
N ASP A 13 -10.57 11.15 -1.14
CA ASP A 13 -11.24 9.93 -0.68
C ASP A 13 -11.84 9.10 -1.83
N LYS A 14 -12.45 9.77 -2.82
CA LYS A 14 -13.04 9.14 -4.00
C LYS A 14 -12.05 8.34 -4.86
N LEU A 15 -10.75 8.66 -4.79
CA LEU A 15 -9.70 7.99 -5.55
C LEU A 15 -9.03 6.85 -4.75
N VAL A 16 -9.12 6.86 -3.42
CA VAL A 16 -8.45 5.86 -2.57
C VAL A 16 -8.83 4.41 -2.94
N PRO A 17 -10.10 4.06 -3.19
CA PRO A 17 -10.46 2.70 -3.60
C PRO A 17 -9.79 2.26 -4.92
N VAL A 18 -9.75 3.14 -5.92
CA VAL A 18 -9.14 2.84 -7.23
C VAL A 18 -7.63 2.72 -7.12
N ILE A 19 -6.99 3.67 -6.44
CA ILE A 19 -5.53 3.66 -6.23
C ILE A 19 -5.11 2.39 -5.46
N THR A 20 -5.84 2.00 -4.42
CA THR A 20 -5.49 0.80 -3.63
C THR A 20 -5.73 -0.50 -4.42
N ALA A 21 -6.73 -0.55 -5.30
CA ALA A 21 -6.93 -1.67 -6.21
C ALA A 21 -5.76 -1.80 -7.20
N HIS A 22 -5.37 -0.70 -7.86
CA HIS A 22 -4.21 -0.66 -8.75
C HIS A 22 -2.92 -1.04 -8.02
N ALA A 23 -2.73 -0.53 -6.80
CA ALA A 23 -1.54 -0.81 -6.01
C ALA A 23 -1.45 -2.29 -5.64
N SER A 24 -2.55 -2.94 -5.26
CA SER A 24 -2.55 -4.38 -4.99
C SER A 24 -2.18 -5.19 -6.24
N LEU A 25 -2.74 -4.84 -7.41
CA LEU A 25 -2.51 -5.58 -8.66
C LEU A 25 -1.08 -5.40 -9.16
N ALA A 26 -0.57 -4.18 -9.18
CA ALA A 26 0.80 -3.90 -9.57
C ALA A 26 1.80 -4.57 -8.62
N CYS A 27 1.48 -4.63 -7.31
CA CYS A 27 2.34 -5.28 -6.32
C CYS A 27 2.36 -6.79 -6.56
N TYR A 28 1.20 -7.41 -6.78
CA TYR A 28 1.09 -8.80 -7.21
C TYR A 28 1.94 -9.06 -8.45
N LYS A 29 1.81 -8.25 -9.49
CA LYS A 29 2.54 -8.46 -10.75
C LYS A 29 4.06 -8.36 -10.57
N LYS A 30 4.56 -7.39 -9.78
CA LYS A 30 6.01 -7.25 -9.53
C LYS A 30 6.60 -8.44 -8.76
N PHE A 31 5.81 -9.03 -7.86
CA PHE A 31 6.27 -10.08 -6.94
C PHE A 31 5.56 -11.40 -7.19
N GLU A 32 5.14 -11.69 -8.43
CA GLU A 32 4.29 -12.86 -8.75
C GLU A 32 4.96 -14.20 -8.40
N ASP A 33 6.30 -14.27 -8.51
CA ASP A 33 7.10 -15.44 -8.15
C ASP A 33 7.59 -15.45 -6.68
N ASN A 34 7.25 -14.42 -5.89
CA ASN A 34 7.67 -14.36 -4.49
C ASN A 34 6.88 -15.38 -3.65
N LYS A 35 7.58 -16.18 -2.83
CA LYS A 35 6.96 -17.21 -1.97
C LYS A 35 5.86 -16.65 -1.07
N ASN A 36 6.08 -15.50 -0.44
CA ASN A 36 5.07 -14.88 0.42
C ASN A 36 3.90 -14.35 -0.40
N MET A 37 4.13 -13.86 -1.63
CA MET A 37 3.03 -13.44 -2.50
C MET A 37 2.15 -14.64 -2.89
N ILE A 38 2.78 -15.76 -3.27
CA ILE A 38 2.10 -17.01 -3.62
C ILE A 38 1.29 -17.55 -2.43
N GLU A 39 1.88 -17.60 -1.23
CA GLU A 39 1.17 -18.05 -0.04
C GLU A 39 0.02 -17.10 0.34
N TRP A 40 0.24 -15.79 0.22
CA TRP A 40 -0.78 -14.79 0.54
C TRP A 40 -1.97 -14.84 -0.41
N ILE A 41 -1.75 -14.95 -1.72
CA ILE A 41 -2.82 -14.98 -2.74
C ILE A 41 -3.63 -16.27 -2.66
N SER A 42 -2.99 -17.40 -2.33
CA SER A 42 -3.65 -18.69 -2.15
C SER A 42 -4.25 -18.89 -0.75
N GLY A 43 -4.02 -17.95 0.17
CA GLY A 43 -4.41 -18.03 1.57
C GLY A 43 -5.33 -16.89 2.01
N ILE A 44 -4.95 -16.23 3.12
CA ILE A 44 -5.79 -15.22 3.78
C ILE A 44 -6.07 -13.98 2.93
N PHE A 45 -5.24 -13.69 1.93
CA PHE A 45 -5.35 -12.57 0.98
C PHE A 45 -5.65 -11.19 1.61
N LYS A 46 -5.30 -11.02 2.90
CA LYS A 46 -5.61 -9.85 3.73
C LYS A 46 -4.81 -8.63 3.30
N LYS A 47 -5.50 -7.50 3.13
CA LYS A 47 -4.92 -6.18 2.87
C LYS A 47 -5.21 -5.26 4.04
N VAL A 48 -4.29 -4.33 4.31
CA VAL A 48 -4.48 -3.25 5.27
C VAL A 48 -4.13 -1.95 4.57
N VAL A 49 -5.12 -1.08 4.44
CA VAL A 49 -4.95 0.26 3.86
C VAL A 49 -4.71 1.24 5.01
N CYS A 50 -3.62 1.98 4.94
CA CYS A 50 -3.20 2.94 5.94
C CYS A 50 -3.04 4.33 5.30
N VAL A 51 -3.18 5.37 6.10
CA VAL A 51 -3.00 6.75 5.68
C VAL A 51 -1.79 7.37 6.38
N VAL A 52 -0.98 8.10 5.63
CA VAL A 52 0.26 8.72 6.12
C VAL A 52 0.41 10.15 5.58
N ASN A 53 1.17 10.98 6.28
CA ASN A 53 1.65 12.25 5.73
C ASN A 53 2.87 12.05 4.82
N GLU A 54 3.36 13.13 4.20
CA GLU A 54 4.48 13.09 3.27
C GLU A 54 5.82 12.68 3.92
N THR A 55 6.10 13.14 5.14
CA THR A 55 7.30 12.77 5.89
C THR A 55 7.33 11.27 6.17
N GLU A 56 6.22 10.73 6.66
CA GLU A 56 6.05 9.30 6.91
C GLU A 56 6.18 8.52 5.60
N PHE A 57 5.46 8.92 4.55
CA PHE A 57 5.48 8.29 3.23
C PHE A 57 6.92 8.14 2.70
N ASN A 58 7.70 9.22 2.74
CA ASN A 58 9.10 9.20 2.33
C ASN A 58 9.96 8.28 3.21
N SER A 59 9.71 8.21 4.51
CA SER A 59 10.42 7.27 5.40
C SER A 59 10.17 5.79 5.06
N PHE A 60 8.98 5.47 4.53
CA PHE A 60 8.61 4.10 4.14
C PHE A 60 9.22 3.68 2.80
N LYS A 61 9.72 4.61 1.98
CA LYS A 61 10.48 4.28 0.75
C LYS A 61 11.83 3.60 1.04
N ASN A 62 12.30 3.65 2.29
CA ASN A 62 13.51 2.95 2.74
C ASN A 62 13.26 1.45 3.05
N GLU A 63 12.01 1.01 3.03
CA GLU A 63 11.67 -0.42 3.20
C GLU A 63 11.97 -1.22 1.93
N THR A 64 12.02 -2.55 2.06
CA THR A 64 12.20 -3.44 0.91
C THR A 64 10.88 -3.97 0.38
N ASP A 65 10.91 -4.46 -0.86
CA ASP A 65 9.83 -5.21 -1.50
C ASP A 65 8.54 -4.42 -1.61
N TYR A 66 8.62 -3.16 -2.05
CA TYR A 66 7.48 -2.32 -2.32
C TYR A 66 7.37 -1.93 -3.79
N ILE A 67 6.20 -1.37 -4.12
CA ILE A 67 5.99 -0.58 -5.33
C ILE A 67 5.49 0.80 -4.99
N LEU A 68 5.90 1.77 -5.81
CA LEU A 68 5.42 3.14 -5.79
C LEU A 68 4.36 3.29 -6.88
N LEU A 69 3.24 3.89 -6.52
CA LEU A 69 2.17 4.24 -7.47
C LEU A 69 2.11 5.75 -7.64
N THR A 70 1.97 6.15 -8.90
CA THR A 70 1.64 7.51 -9.33
C THR A 70 0.23 7.54 -9.90
N GLU A 71 -0.45 8.68 -9.80
CA GLU A 71 -1.81 8.85 -10.33
C GLU A 71 -1.85 9.97 -11.37
N SER A 72 -2.20 9.60 -12.61
CA SER A 72 -2.24 10.52 -13.75
C SER A 72 -3.25 11.65 -13.60
N SER A 73 -4.40 11.38 -12.96
CA SER A 73 -5.42 12.39 -12.67
C SER A 73 -5.01 13.40 -11.59
N LEU A 74 -3.84 13.20 -10.97
CA LEU A 74 -3.21 14.07 -10.00
C LEU A 74 -1.80 14.48 -10.47
N ASP A 75 -1.66 14.77 -11.77
CA ASP A 75 -0.41 15.24 -12.40
C ASP A 75 0.77 14.27 -12.25
N ASN A 76 0.49 12.96 -12.32
CA ASN A 76 1.46 11.88 -12.12
C ASN A 76 2.16 11.91 -10.76
N ARG A 77 1.57 12.56 -9.75
CA ARG A 77 2.15 12.58 -8.41
C ARG A 77 2.16 11.19 -7.80
N GLU A 78 3.13 10.96 -6.92
CA GLU A 78 3.13 9.79 -6.05
C GLU A 78 1.90 9.80 -5.13
N VAL A 79 1.25 8.65 -4.96
CA VAL A 79 0.01 8.55 -4.18
C VAL A 79 -0.01 7.41 -3.18
N ALA A 80 0.71 6.33 -3.46
CA ALA A 80 0.66 5.13 -2.62
C ALA A 80 1.95 4.31 -2.68
N LEU A 81 2.24 3.58 -1.61
CA LEU A 81 3.16 2.45 -1.63
C LEU A 81 2.39 1.17 -1.30
N ALA A 82 2.61 0.10 -2.06
CA ALA A 82 2.14 -1.25 -1.71
C ALA A 82 3.33 -2.16 -1.46
N PHE A 83 3.27 -2.89 -0.34
CA PHE A 83 4.34 -3.75 0.12
C PHE A 83 3.99 -5.22 -0.15
N CYS A 84 4.95 -5.98 -0.66
CA CYS A 84 4.83 -7.43 -0.83
C CYS A 84 4.38 -8.04 0.51
N PRO A 85 3.40 -8.96 0.52
CA PRO A 85 2.93 -9.59 1.74
C PRO A 85 4.08 -10.20 2.53
N LYS A 86 4.04 -10.04 3.85
CA LYS A 86 4.99 -10.64 4.80
C LYS A 86 4.21 -11.19 5.99
N GLU A 87 4.78 -12.19 6.66
CA GLU A 87 4.24 -12.69 7.93
C GLU A 87 4.44 -11.65 9.03
N GLU A 88 5.67 -11.14 9.13
CA GLU A 88 6.05 -10.07 10.03
C GLU A 88 6.55 -8.85 9.25
N TYR A 89 6.08 -7.68 9.69
CA TYR A 89 6.58 -6.39 9.23
C TYR A 89 7.34 -5.70 10.37
N PRO A 90 8.27 -4.79 10.05
CA PRO A 90 8.90 -3.93 11.04
C PRO A 90 7.87 -3.26 11.95
N LYS A 91 8.22 -3.07 13.23
CA LYS A 91 7.30 -2.59 14.27
C LYS A 91 6.56 -1.29 13.88
N LYS A 92 7.19 -0.41 13.10
CA LYS A 92 6.59 0.83 12.61
C LYS A 92 5.27 0.64 11.83
N PHE A 93 5.10 -0.47 11.11
CA PHE A 93 3.85 -0.77 10.41
C PHE A 93 2.65 -0.99 11.35
N LYS A 94 2.89 -1.37 12.61
CA LYS A 94 1.83 -1.55 13.61
C LYS A 94 1.25 -0.24 14.12
N PHE A 95 1.98 0.87 13.94
CA PHE A 95 1.55 2.20 14.37
C PHE A 95 0.92 3.03 13.25
N LEU A 96 0.86 2.49 12.03
CA LEU A 96 0.18 3.13 10.92
C LEU A 96 -1.32 3.26 11.23
N LYS A 97 -1.85 4.47 11.04
CA LYS A 97 -3.29 4.72 11.14
C LYS A 97 -3.99 4.06 9.94
N MET A 98 -4.99 3.22 10.20
CA MET A 98 -5.82 2.68 9.13
C MET A 98 -6.59 3.81 8.45
N TRP A 99 -6.65 3.77 7.12
CA TRP A 99 -7.44 4.74 6.38
C TRP A 99 -8.93 4.48 6.62
N THR A 100 -9.68 5.56 6.81
CA THR A 100 -11.14 5.58 6.79
C THR A 100 -11.57 6.73 5.88
N PRO A 101 -12.76 6.66 5.23
CA PRO A 101 -13.32 7.83 4.57
C PRO A 101 -13.40 8.99 5.57
N GLN A 102 -12.92 10.17 5.19
CA GLN A 102 -12.88 11.35 6.07
C GLN A 102 -14.07 12.28 5.81
N ASN A 103 -14.64 12.27 4.60
CA ASN A 103 -15.71 13.19 4.19
C ASN A 103 -16.92 12.45 3.59
N ILE A 104 -17.64 11.67 4.42
CA ILE A 104 -18.95 11.11 4.03
C ILE A 104 -20.04 12.17 4.22
#